data_AF-A0A7C5SC47-F1
#
_entry.id   AF-A0A7C5SC47-F1
#
_cell.length_a   1.000
_cell.length_b   1.000
_cell.length_c   1.000
_cell.angle_alpha   90.00
_cell.angle_beta   90.00
_cell.angle_gamma   90.00
#
_symmetry.space_group_name_H-M   'P 1'
#
loop_
_entity.id
_entity.type
_entity.pdbx_description
1 polymer ?
#
loop_
_entity_poly.entity_id
_entity_poly.type
_entity_poly.pdbx_seq_one_letter_code
_entity_poly.pdbx_strand_id
1 'polypeptide(L)'
;MKLFATHLAFTLKRIMRRPEFWIPTVVLPAMLYSFVGASLPPAGPPSQAAIASFAIFAVMGIGLYQFAIAIAEDRETAFSLWQRTLAGAAAPQLAAQVVTAVVLSFIAVLLVLAAAAVFARTGLDTGQMLRLTGVAVLMSLPAALLGAVIGYLAWSASGASSLATLLNLPLAFLGALWIPPGQMPAAIARVSEWTPTRAMVEFAWGAIFEGRTVDGWYYVSLAVWTLLFMLLAAWLMRRDRKHRFA
;
A
#
# COMPACT_ATOMS: atom_id res chain seq x y z
N MET A 1 6.92 -7.81 24.64
CA MET A 1 7.19 -8.68 23.46
C MET A 1 6.16 -9.79 23.27
N LYS A 2 5.82 -10.59 24.29
CA LYS A 2 4.82 -11.67 24.17
C LYS A 2 3.46 -11.22 23.59
N LEU A 3 2.90 -10.10 24.09
CA LEU A 3 1.60 -9.60 23.64
C LEU A 3 1.58 -9.25 22.13
N PHE A 4 2.62 -8.56 21.65
CA PHE A 4 2.76 -8.21 20.23
C PHE A 4 2.82 -9.46 19.35
N ALA A 5 3.65 -10.45 19.72
CA ALA A 5 3.76 -11.69 18.97
C ALA A 5 2.43 -12.44 18.88
N THR A 6 1.66 -12.46 19.98
CA THR A 6 0.31 -13.05 19.99
C THR A 6 -0.65 -12.31 19.08
N HIS A 7 -0.66 -10.96 19.12
CA HIS A 7 -1.49 -10.18 18.20
C HIS A 7 -1.08 -10.37 16.74
N LEU A 8 0.23 -10.44 16.44
CA LEU A 8 0.71 -10.69 15.09
C LEU A 8 0.29 -12.06 14.56
N ALA A 9 0.50 -13.11 15.35
CA ALA A 9 0.06 -14.46 15.01
C ALA A 9 -1.46 -14.54 14.82
N PHE A 10 -2.23 -13.87 15.68
CA PHE A 10 -3.68 -13.78 15.56
C PHE A 10 -4.11 -13.07 14.26
N THR A 11 -3.55 -11.89 13.97
CA THR A 11 -3.88 -11.11 12.77
C THR A 11 -3.51 -11.86 11.49
N LEU A 12 -2.31 -12.44 11.42
CA LEU A 12 -1.89 -13.25 10.28
C LEU A 12 -2.82 -14.44 10.07
N LYS A 13 -3.14 -15.19 11.13
CA LYS A 13 -4.05 -16.34 11.06
C LYS A 13 -5.46 -15.91 10.65
N ARG A 14 -5.92 -14.74 11.10
CA ARG A 14 -7.21 -14.17 10.71
C ARG A 14 -7.25 -13.85 9.23
N ILE A 15 -6.23 -13.17 8.70
CA ILE A 15 -6.17 -12.84 7.27
C ILE A 15 -6.03 -14.10 6.43
N MET A 16 -5.15 -15.03 6.78
CA MET A 16 -4.98 -16.28 6.01
C MET A 16 -6.27 -17.12 5.92
N ARG A 17 -7.15 -17.03 6.92
CA ARG A 17 -8.46 -17.70 6.93
C ARG A 17 -9.54 -16.97 6.14
N ARG A 18 -9.26 -15.76 5.66
CA ARG A 18 -10.18 -14.93 4.88
C ARG A 18 -9.58 -14.61 3.50
N PRO A 19 -9.58 -15.59 2.59
CA PRO A 19 -9.03 -15.43 1.24
C PRO A 19 -9.62 -14.26 0.47
N GLU A 20 -10.87 -13.90 0.73
CA GLU A 20 -11.57 -12.78 0.12
C GLU A 20 -10.86 -11.43 0.28
N PHE A 21 -10.04 -11.26 1.33
CA PHE A 21 -9.30 -10.03 1.56
C PHE A 21 -7.91 -10.04 0.92
N TRP A 22 -7.15 -11.13 1.06
CA TRP A 22 -5.75 -11.16 0.64
C TRP A 22 -5.51 -11.64 -0.76
N ILE A 23 -6.37 -12.51 -1.31
CA ILE A 23 -6.21 -12.93 -2.71
C ILE A 23 -6.32 -11.72 -3.65
N PRO A 24 -7.36 -10.87 -3.57
CA PRO A 24 -7.44 -9.71 -4.47
C PRO A 24 -6.31 -8.71 -4.24
N THR A 25 -5.86 -8.48 -3.01
CA THR A 25 -4.83 -7.47 -2.76
C THR A 25 -3.41 -7.93 -3.08
N VAL A 26 -3.13 -9.23 -3.00
CA VAL A 26 -1.81 -9.81 -3.28
C VAL A 26 -1.70 -10.30 -4.73
N VAL A 27 -2.73 -11.01 -5.22
CA VAL A 27 -2.68 -11.69 -6.53
C VAL A 27 -3.08 -10.77 -7.68
N LEU A 28 -4.06 -9.89 -7.48
CA LEU A 28 -4.57 -9.03 -8.56
C LEU A 28 -3.49 -8.17 -9.22
N PRO A 29 -2.56 -7.51 -8.49
CA PRO A 29 -1.52 -6.69 -9.13
C PRO A 29 -0.61 -7.53 -10.02
N ALA A 30 -0.22 -8.73 -9.58
CA ALA A 30 0.59 -9.65 -10.37
C ALA A 30 -0.17 -10.18 -11.60
N MET A 31 -1.47 -10.49 -11.43
CA MET A 31 -2.33 -10.93 -12.53
C MET A 31 -2.52 -9.83 -13.59
N LEU A 32 -2.79 -8.59 -13.15
CA LEU A 32 -2.92 -7.44 -14.05
C LEU A 32 -1.58 -7.13 -14.73
N TYR A 33 -0.46 -7.25 -14.01
CA TYR A 33 0.86 -7.18 -14.62
C TYR A 33 1.03 -8.25 -15.71
N SER A 34 0.61 -9.49 -15.49
CA SER A 34 0.73 -10.55 -16.51
C SER A 34 -0.01 -10.18 -17.80
N PHE A 35 -1.18 -9.53 -17.72
CA PHE A 35 -1.90 -9.07 -18.91
C PHE A 35 -1.22 -7.91 -19.63
N VAL A 36 -0.77 -6.91 -18.87
CA VAL A 36 -0.16 -5.69 -19.44
C VAL A 36 1.30 -5.93 -19.83
N GLY A 37 2.10 -6.46 -18.91
CA GLY A 37 3.51 -6.78 -19.09
C GLY A 37 3.80 -7.75 -20.23
N ALA A 38 2.92 -8.73 -20.49
CA ALA A 38 3.06 -9.65 -21.63
C ALA A 38 2.90 -8.94 -23.00
N SER A 39 2.21 -7.79 -23.04
CA SER A 39 2.04 -6.99 -24.27
C SER A 39 3.16 -5.98 -24.50
N LEU A 40 4.04 -5.77 -23.52
CA LEU A 40 5.14 -4.82 -23.61
C LEU A 40 6.40 -5.49 -24.18
N PRO A 41 7.29 -4.73 -24.83
CA PRO A 41 8.58 -5.26 -25.27
C PRO A 41 9.35 -5.89 -24.09
N PRO A 42 9.80 -7.16 -24.22
CA PRO A 42 10.47 -7.86 -23.13
C PRO A 42 11.80 -7.19 -22.79
N ALA A 43 12.16 -7.20 -21.51
CA ALA A 43 13.39 -6.61 -20.98
C ALA A 43 13.66 -5.12 -21.33
N GLY A 44 12.63 -4.39 -21.80
CA GLY A 44 12.75 -2.97 -22.17
C GLY A 44 12.32 -2.00 -21.07
N PRO A 45 12.67 -0.70 -21.19
CA PRO A 45 12.26 0.33 -20.23
C PRO A 45 10.74 0.38 -19.94
N PRO A 46 9.83 0.20 -20.93
CA PRO A 46 8.40 0.15 -20.66
C PRO A 46 8.00 -1.01 -19.73
N SER A 47 8.57 -2.20 -19.92
CA SER A 47 8.30 -3.36 -19.08
C SER A 47 8.81 -3.12 -17.66
N GLN A 48 10.04 -2.61 -17.52
CA GLN A 48 10.64 -2.26 -16.22
C GLN A 48 9.83 -1.20 -15.45
N ALA A 49 9.37 -0.15 -16.14
CA ALA A 49 8.51 0.86 -15.55
C ALA A 49 7.18 0.26 -15.07
N ALA A 50 6.58 -0.65 -15.86
CA ALA A 50 5.37 -1.36 -15.47
C ALA A 50 5.59 -2.23 -14.23
N ILE A 51 6.70 -2.97 -14.12
CA ILE A 51 7.03 -3.77 -12.93
C ILE A 51 7.02 -2.89 -11.67
N ALA A 52 7.70 -1.74 -11.71
CA ALA A 52 7.71 -0.78 -10.60
C ALA A 52 6.32 -0.24 -10.27
N SER A 53 5.56 0.17 -11.29
CA SER A 53 4.21 0.71 -11.09
C SER A 53 3.26 -0.31 -10.47
N PHE A 54 3.30 -1.57 -10.93
CA PHE A 54 2.47 -2.64 -10.39
C PHE A 54 2.91 -3.07 -8.98
N ALA A 55 4.22 -3.01 -8.67
CA ALA A 55 4.72 -3.23 -7.32
C ALA A 55 4.17 -2.16 -6.35
N ILE A 56 4.20 -0.87 -6.72
CA ILE A 56 3.61 0.20 -5.92
C ILE A 56 2.09 0.12 -5.85
N PHE A 57 1.43 -0.29 -6.95
CA PHE A 57 -0.01 -0.54 -6.95
C PHE A 57 -0.40 -1.65 -5.97
N ALA A 58 0.40 -2.72 -5.87
CA ALA A 58 0.18 -3.80 -4.91
C ALA A 58 0.28 -3.32 -3.46
N VAL A 59 1.35 -2.57 -3.16
CA VAL A 59 1.58 -1.96 -1.85
C VAL A 59 0.43 -1.02 -1.46
N MET A 60 0.01 -0.19 -2.41
CA MET A 60 -1.13 0.71 -2.23
C MET A 60 -2.42 -0.09 -1.95
N GLY A 61 -2.69 -1.12 -2.72
CA GLY A 61 -3.88 -1.98 -2.51
C GLY A 61 -3.92 -2.60 -1.11
N ILE A 62 -2.79 -3.03 -0.57
CA ILE A 62 -2.73 -3.59 0.78
C ILE A 62 -2.98 -2.50 1.84
N GLY A 63 -2.44 -1.30 1.66
CA GLY A 63 -2.77 -0.17 2.55
C GLY A 63 -4.26 0.19 2.50
N LEU A 64 -4.79 0.44 1.31
CA LEU A 64 -6.12 1.00 1.12
C LEU A 64 -7.24 0.00 1.38
N TYR A 65 -7.07 -1.27 1.05
CA TYR A 65 -8.13 -2.27 1.22
C TYR A 65 -7.91 -3.09 2.50
N GLN A 66 -6.80 -3.81 2.60
CA GLN A 66 -6.59 -4.75 3.71
C GLN A 66 -6.52 -4.05 5.05
N PHE A 67 -5.62 -3.08 5.17
CA PHE A 67 -5.38 -2.42 6.44
C PHE A 67 -6.53 -1.49 6.83
N ALA A 68 -7.09 -0.73 5.87
CA ALA A 68 -8.25 0.12 6.13
C ALA A 68 -9.48 -0.67 6.59
N ILE A 69 -9.82 -1.77 5.90
CA ILE A 69 -10.98 -2.59 6.26
C ILE A 69 -10.73 -3.29 7.59
N ALA A 70 -9.51 -3.80 7.86
CA ALA A 70 -9.18 -4.40 9.15
C ALA A 70 -9.34 -3.41 10.32
N ILE A 71 -9.00 -2.13 10.13
CA ILE A 71 -9.23 -1.10 11.16
C ILE A 71 -10.72 -0.84 11.35
N ALA A 72 -11.51 -0.76 10.27
CA ALA A 72 -12.95 -0.57 10.36
C ALA A 72 -13.67 -1.76 11.02
N GLU A 73 -13.31 -3.00 10.65
CA GLU A 73 -13.84 -4.22 11.28
C GLU A 73 -13.50 -4.33 12.76
N ASP A 74 -12.25 -4.01 13.13
CA ASP A 74 -11.81 -3.99 14.53
C ASP A 74 -12.55 -2.90 15.32
N ARG A 75 -13.14 -1.89 14.68
CA ARG A 75 -14.01 -0.91 15.32
C ARG A 75 -15.43 -1.46 15.49
N GLU A 76 -15.92 -2.32 14.61
CA GLU A 76 -17.27 -2.88 14.71
C GLU A 76 -17.36 -4.09 15.65
N THR A 77 -16.29 -4.85 15.78
CA THR A 77 -16.33 -6.16 16.46
C THR A 77 -16.33 -6.03 17.98
N ALA A 78 -17.32 -6.64 18.65
CA ALA A 78 -17.44 -6.67 20.12
C ALA A 78 -16.18 -7.21 20.82
N PHE A 79 -15.49 -8.19 20.22
CA PHE A 79 -14.22 -8.72 20.73
C PHE A 79 -13.12 -7.65 20.81
N SER A 80 -12.98 -6.82 19.77
CA SER A 80 -11.99 -5.74 19.75
C SER A 80 -12.36 -4.62 20.72
N LEU A 81 -13.67 -4.35 20.90
CA LEU A 81 -14.15 -3.43 21.92
C LEU A 81 -13.79 -3.92 23.33
N TRP A 82 -14.02 -5.21 23.61
CA TRP A 82 -13.60 -5.86 24.86
C TRP A 82 -12.08 -5.84 25.04
N GLN A 83 -11.29 -6.12 24.00
CA GLN A 83 -9.82 -6.05 24.11
C GLN A 83 -9.34 -4.65 24.52
N ARG A 84 -10.02 -3.59 24.06
CA ARG A 84 -9.66 -2.20 24.41
C ARG A 84 -9.94 -1.83 25.87
N THR A 85 -10.76 -2.59 26.60
CA THR A 85 -10.95 -2.39 28.05
C THR A 85 -9.83 -3.03 28.88
N LEU A 86 -9.05 -3.93 28.29
CA LEU A 86 -7.90 -4.56 28.93
C LEU A 86 -6.67 -3.64 28.91
N ALA A 87 -5.88 -3.66 29.98
CA ALA A 87 -4.66 -2.88 30.09
C ALA A 87 -3.66 -3.26 28.97
N GLY A 88 -3.26 -2.28 28.16
CA GLY A 88 -2.15 -2.40 27.19
C GLY A 88 -2.49 -2.94 25.79
N ALA A 89 -3.77 -3.16 25.44
CA ALA A 89 -4.13 -3.86 24.20
C ALA A 89 -3.97 -3.05 22.88
N ALA A 90 -4.10 -1.72 22.92
CA ALA A 90 -4.28 -0.94 21.69
C ALA A 90 -3.01 -0.80 20.82
N ALA A 91 -1.85 -0.51 21.41
CA ALA A 91 -0.62 -0.28 20.64
C ALA A 91 -0.07 -1.58 20.00
N PRO A 92 -0.02 -2.72 20.71
CA PRO A 92 0.44 -3.98 20.12
C PRO A 92 -0.47 -4.50 19.00
N GLN A 93 -1.78 -4.28 19.10
CA GLN A 93 -2.74 -4.63 18.03
C GLN A 93 -2.49 -3.82 16.75
N LEU A 94 -2.35 -2.49 16.86
CA LEU A 94 -2.05 -1.63 15.72
C LEU A 94 -0.70 -1.98 15.10
N ALA A 95 0.34 -2.17 15.92
CA ALA A 95 1.65 -2.58 15.43
C ALA A 95 1.59 -3.93 14.69
N ALA A 96 0.82 -4.89 15.20
CA ALA A 96 0.65 -6.20 14.56
C ALA A 96 -0.04 -6.08 13.19
N GLN A 97 -1.04 -5.20 13.05
CA GLN A 97 -1.68 -4.96 11.77
C GLN A 97 -0.76 -4.25 10.78
N VAL A 98 0.03 -3.25 11.21
CA VAL A 98 1.03 -2.58 10.35
C VAL A 98 2.06 -3.59 9.86
N VAL A 99 2.64 -4.40 10.74
CA VAL A 99 3.61 -5.44 10.35
C VAL A 99 2.96 -6.45 9.40
N THR A 100 1.69 -6.80 9.61
CA THR A 100 0.97 -7.67 8.67
C THR A 100 0.85 -7.03 7.28
N ALA A 101 0.53 -5.74 7.20
CA ALA A 101 0.48 -5.01 5.93
C ALA A 101 1.85 -4.98 5.23
N VAL A 102 2.95 -4.80 5.98
CA VAL A 102 4.31 -4.87 5.45
C VAL A 102 4.63 -6.25 4.88
N VAL A 103 4.31 -7.32 5.63
CA VAL A 103 4.55 -8.71 5.20
C VAL A 103 3.76 -9.03 3.92
N LEU A 104 2.48 -8.67 3.86
CA LEU A 104 1.68 -8.86 2.66
C LEU A 104 2.21 -8.04 1.48
N SER A 105 2.68 -6.82 1.73
CA SER A 105 3.25 -5.95 0.70
C SER A 105 4.50 -6.58 0.09
N PHE A 106 5.38 -7.10 0.94
CA PHE A 106 6.54 -7.86 0.51
C PHE A 106 6.15 -9.06 -0.37
N ILE A 107 5.18 -9.88 0.08
CA ILE A 107 4.70 -11.04 -0.69
C ILE A 107 4.11 -10.63 -2.03
N ALA A 108 3.31 -9.57 -2.07
CA ALA A 108 2.67 -9.09 -3.30
C ALA A 108 3.70 -8.57 -4.30
N VAL A 109 4.75 -7.87 -3.85
CA VAL A 109 5.85 -7.42 -4.70
C VAL A 109 6.63 -8.61 -5.26
N LEU A 110 6.93 -9.62 -4.44
CA LEU A 110 7.56 -10.85 -4.92
C LEU A 110 6.71 -11.55 -5.98
N LEU A 111 5.38 -11.54 -5.84
CA LEU A 111 4.49 -12.15 -6.81
C LEU A 111 4.47 -11.37 -8.13
N VAL A 112 4.52 -10.04 -8.09
CA VAL A 112 4.68 -9.19 -9.29
C VAL A 112 6.02 -9.49 -9.98
N LEU A 113 7.12 -9.59 -9.22
CA LEU A 113 8.44 -9.94 -9.76
C LEU A 113 8.45 -11.35 -10.37
N ALA A 114 7.79 -12.32 -9.73
CA ALA A 114 7.65 -13.66 -10.26
C ALA A 114 6.86 -13.67 -11.57
N ALA A 115 5.73 -12.95 -11.64
CA ALA A 115 4.98 -12.77 -12.88
C ALA A 115 5.85 -12.12 -13.97
N ALA A 116 6.64 -11.09 -13.61
CA ALA A 116 7.55 -10.44 -14.53
C ALA A 116 8.66 -11.35 -15.07
N ALA A 117 9.19 -12.24 -14.23
CA ALA A 117 10.16 -13.25 -14.65
C ALA A 117 9.57 -14.25 -15.65
N VAL A 118 8.31 -14.65 -15.47
CA VAL A 118 7.62 -15.61 -16.34
C VAL A 118 7.20 -14.99 -17.68
N PHE A 119 6.57 -13.81 -17.65
CA PHE A 119 5.87 -13.27 -18.81
C PHE A 119 6.65 -12.27 -19.65
N ALA A 120 7.60 -11.53 -19.06
CA ALA A 120 8.18 -10.35 -19.73
C ALA A 120 9.71 -10.37 -19.85
N ARG A 121 10.40 -11.37 -19.26
CA ARG A 121 11.85 -11.32 -19.01
C ARG A 121 12.22 -9.95 -18.42
N THR A 122 12.13 -9.83 -17.10
CA THR A 122 12.21 -8.55 -16.35
C THR A 122 13.20 -7.52 -16.90
N GLY A 123 14.36 -7.97 -17.41
CA GLY A 123 15.48 -7.09 -17.75
C GLY A 123 16.10 -6.45 -16.51
N LEU A 124 15.64 -6.89 -15.33
CA LEU A 124 16.12 -6.45 -14.03
C LEU A 124 17.18 -7.43 -13.54
N ASP A 125 18.31 -6.91 -13.11
CA ASP A 125 19.28 -7.67 -12.33
C ASP A 125 18.76 -7.92 -10.89
N THR A 126 19.44 -8.79 -10.17
CA THR A 126 19.09 -9.12 -8.77
C THR A 126 19.16 -7.89 -7.85
N GLY A 127 20.07 -6.95 -8.12
CA GLY A 127 20.21 -5.72 -7.34
C GLY A 127 19.04 -4.76 -7.51
N GLN A 128 18.52 -4.60 -8.72
CA GLN A 128 17.32 -3.81 -9.07
C GLN A 128 16.08 -4.45 -8.44
N MET A 129 15.96 -5.78 -8.48
CA MET A 129 14.86 -6.48 -7.81
C MET A 129 14.87 -6.27 -6.29
N LEU A 130 16.05 -6.37 -5.66
CA LEU A 130 16.19 -6.13 -4.22
C LEU A 130 15.92 -4.67 -3.84
N ARG A 131 16.46 -3.71 -4.62
CA ARG A 131 16.21 -2.27 -4.42
C ARG A 131 14.72 -1.95 -4.56
N LEU A 132 14.07 -2.44 -5.61
CA LEU A 132 12.63 -2.25 -5.81
C LEU A 132 11.84 -2.82 -4.65
N THR A 133 12.16 -4.04 -4.21
CA THR A 133 11.48 -4.69 -3.09
C THR A 133 11.64 -3.88 -1.80
N GLY A 134 12.86 -3.41 -1.50
CA GLY A 134 13.13 -2.56 -0.35
C GLY A 134 12.35 -1.25 -0.40
N VAL A 135 12.35 -0.57 -1.55
CA VAL A 135 11.56 0.66 -1.76
C VAL A 135 10.07 0.39 -1.61
N ALA A 136 9.53 -0.66 -2.23
CA ALA A 136 8.11 -0.99 -2.15
C ALA A 136 7.68 -1.29 -0.70
N VAL A 137 8.52 -2.00 0.06
CA VAL A 137 8.33 -2.22 1.50
C VAL A 137 8.34 -0.91 2.27
N LEU A 138 9.25 0.03 1.98
CA LEU A 138 9.25 1.36 2.60
C LEU A 138 7.98 2.15 2.26
N MET A 139 7.50 2.07 1.02
CA MET A 139 6.26 2.71 0.57
C MET A 139 5.00 2.09 1.19
N SER A 140 5.10 0.91 1.79
CA SER A 140 3.96 0.33 2.53
C SER A 140 3.58 1.14 3.77
N LEU A 141 4.52 1.93 4.33
CA LEU A 141 4.24 2.79 5.47
C LEU A 141 3.25 3.93 5.14
N PRO A 142 3.51 4.84 4.17
CA PRO A 142 2.53 5.86 3.79
C PRO A 142 1.23 5.26 3.26
N ALA A 143 1.29 4.12 2.53
CA ALA A 143 0.09 3.42 2.10
C ALA A 143 -0.75 2.91 3.28
N ALA A 144 -0.12 2.33 4.31
CA ALA A 144 -0.78 1.90 5.52
C ALA A 144 -1.35 3.11 6.29
N LEU A 145 -0.63 4.22 6.41
CA LEU A 145 -1.14 5.42 7.08
C LEU A 145 -2.38 5.99 6.38
N LEU A 146 -2.38 6.04 5.04
CA LEU A 146 -3.56 6.39 4.27
C LEU A 146 -4.70 5.38 4.50
N GLY A 147 -4.39 4.09 4.53
CA GLY A 147 -5.32 3.03 4.94
C GLY A 147 -5.93 3.26 6.32
N ALA A 148 -5.13 3.68 7.31
CA ALA A 148 -5.61 4.01 8.63
C ALA A 148 -6.55 5.22 8.62
N VAL A 149 -6.22 6.27 7.86
CA VAL A 149 -7.13 7.42 7.68
C VAL A 149 -8.48 6.94 7.16
N ILE A 150 -8.50 6.11 6.10
CA ILE A 150 -9.73 5.56 5.54
C ILE A 150 -10.47 4.70 6.56
N GLY A 151 -9.76 3.80 7.24
CA GLY A 151 -10.33 2.88 8.22
C GLY A 151 -10.95 3.58 9.44
N TYR A 152 -10.41 4.74 9.85
CA TYR A 152 -11.01 5.55 10.92
C TYR A 152 -12.07 6.54 10.44
N LEU A 153 -12.02 6.98 9.18
CA LEU A 153 -13.02 7.86 8.58
C LEU A 153 -14.30 7.09 8.21
N ALA A 154 -14.16 5.84 7.78
CA ALA A 154 -15.27 4.99 7.43
C ALA A 154 -16.18 4.73 8.64
N TRP A 155 -17.49 4.67 8.38
CA TRP A 155 -18.48 4.30 9.39
C TRP A 155 -18.56 2.79 9.59
N SER A 156 -18.30 2.02 8.54
CA SER A 156 -18.35 0.57 8.53
C SER A 156 -17.22 -0.08 7.74
N ALA A 157 -17.01 -1.39 7.89
CA ALA A 157 -16.06 -2.16 7.08
C ALA A 157 -16.39 -2.08 5.57
N SER A 158 -17.67 -2.16 5.22
CA SER A 158 -18.13 -1.96 3.84
C SER A 158 -17.86 -0.54 3.34
N GLY A 159 -18.09 0.48 4.17
CA GLY A 159 -17.78 1.87 3.84
C GLY A 159 -16.28 2.11 3.63
N ALA A 160 -15.42 1.43 4.39
CA ALA A 160 -13.97 1.47 4.18
C ALA A 160 -13.58 0.91 2.81
N SER A 161 -14.18 -0.21 2.39
CA SER A 161 -13.97 -0.79 1.06
C SER A 161 -14.43 0.15 -0.07
N SER A 162 -15.57 0.82 0.10
CA SER A 162 -16.06 1.81 -0.86
C SER A 162 -15.13 3.03 -0.98
N LEU A 163 -14.68 3.58 0.16
CA LEU A 163 -13.72 4.68 0.19
C LEU A 163 -12.36 4.29 -0.40
N ALA A 164 -11.89 3.08 -0.10
CA ALA A 164 -10.67 2.52 -0.67
C ALA A 164 -10.75 2.49 -2.19
N THR A 165 -11.85 2.00 -2.75
CA THR A 165 -12.06 1.96 -4.22
C THR A 165 -12.11 3.35 -4.82
N LEU A 166 -12.87 4.26 -4.20
CA LEU A 166 -13.02 5.64 -4.66
C LEU A 166 -11.69 6.39 -4.69
N LEU A 167 -10.76 6.10 -3.77
CA LEU A 167 -9.45 6.73 -3.71
C LEU A 167 -8.39 5.99 -4.54
N ASN A 168 -8.44 4.67 -4.58
CA ASN A 168 -7.41 3.83 -5.22
C ASN A 168 -7.31 4.12 -6.72
N LEU A 169 -8.44 4.19 -7.43
CA LEU A 169 -8.41 4.42 -8.88
C LEU A 169 -7.88 5.82 -9.24
N PRO A 170 -8.42 6.93 -8.71
CA PRO A 170 -7.88 8.26 -8.99
C PRO A 170 -6.41 8.40 -8.59
N LEU A 171 -6.01 7.86 -7.43
CA LEU A 171 -4.62 7.93 -6.99
C LEU A 171 -3.69 7.07 -7.86
N ALA A 172 -4.15 5.93 -8.39
CA ALA A 172 -3.36 5.13 -9.30
C ALA A 172 -3.14 5.84 -10.65
N PHE A 173 -4.18 6.48 -11.19
CA PHE A 173 -4.10 7.26 -12.43
C PHE A 173 -3.27 8.53 -12.24
N LEU A 174 -3.60 9.36 -11.26
CA LEU A 174 -2.87 10.58 -10.95
C LEU A 174 -1.44 10.29 -10.49
N GLY A 175 -1.18 9.14 -9.87
CA GLY A 175 0.16 8.73 -9.44
C GLY A 175 1.08 8.28 -10.57
N ALA A 176 0.60 8.25 -11.82
CA ALA A 176 1.32 7.72 -12.98
C ALA A 176 1.64 6.21 -12.90
N LEU A 177 0.84 5.43 -12.15
CA LEU A 177 1.00 3.98 -12.10
C LEU A 177 0.56 3.33 -13.43
N TRP A 178 -0.51 3.87 -14.04
CA TRP A 178 -1.08 3.33 -15.29
C TRP A 178 -0.59 4.01 -16.55
N ILE A 179 -0.44 5.33 -16.51
CA ILE A 179 -0.08 6.15 -17.65
C ILE A 179 1.21 6.89 -17.30
N PRO A 180 2.30 6.74 -18.08
CA PRO A 180 3.52 7.49 -17.84
C PRO A 180 3.27 9.01 -17.92
N PRO A 181 4.01 9.83 -17.15
CA PRO A 181 3.80 11.28 -17.11
C PRO A 181 3.89 11.96 -18.49
N GLY A 182 4.80 11.48 -19.36
CA GLY A 182 4.96 12.01 -20.72
C GLY A 182 3.78 11.76 -21.66
N GLN A 183 2.84 10.89 -21.28
CA GLN A 183 1.62 10.59 -22.03
C GLN A 183 0.37 11.22 -21.40
N MET A 184 0.52 11.86 -20.23
CA MET A 184 -0.60 12.53 -19.57
C MET A 184 -0.87 13.91 -20.21
N PRO A 185 -2.13 14.35 -20.25
CA PRO A 185 -2.45 15.75 -20.51
C PRO A 185 -1.73 16.67 -19.52
N ALA A 186 -1.20 17.81 -20.00
CA ALA A 186 -0.34 18.70 -19.20
C ALA A 186 -0.98 19.20 -17.88
N ALA A 187 -2.31 19.34 -17.84
CA ALA A 187 -3.02 19.68 -16.59
C ALA A 187 -2.94 18.54 -15.56
N ILE A 188 -3.12 17.29 -16.01
CA ILE A 188 -3.09 16.10 -15.15
C ILE A 188 -1.66 15.83 -14.68
N ALA A 189 -0.68 15.96 -15.57
CA ALA A 189 0.74 15.80 -15.24
C ALA A 189 1.18 16.78 -14.13
N ARG A 190 0.73 18.04 -14.18
CA ARG A 190 1.01 19.02 -13.11
C ARG A 190 0.40 18.64 -11.77
N VAL A 191 -0.83 18.11 -11.76
CA VAL A 191 -1.48 17.66 -10.52
C VAL A 191 -0.82 16.38 -9.99
N SER A 192 -0.39 15.50 -10.89
CA SER A 192 0.27 14.23 -10.59
C SER A 192 1.45 14.42 -9.62
N GLU A 193 2.31 15.41 -9.87
CA GLU A 193 3.52 15.73 -9.07
C GLU A 193 3.27 15.96 -7.58
N TRP A 194 2.03 16.31 -7.20
CA TRP A 194 1.64 16.60 -5.83
C TRP A 194 0.97 15.41 -5.13
N THR A 195 0.75 14.30 -5.83
CA THR A 195 0.09 13.13 -5.26
C THR A 195 1.06 12.22 -4.50
N PRO A 196 0.61 11.56 -3.41
CA PRO A 196 1.46 10.66 -2.65
C PRO A 196 1.91 9.45 -3.49
N THR A 197 1.04 8.95 -4.36
CA THR A 197 1.32 7.82 -5.25
C THR A 197 2.36 8.16 -6.30
N ARG A 198 2.40 9.41 -6.77
CA ARG A 198 3.46 9.88 -7.66
C ARG A 198 4.82 9.87 -6.98
N ALA A 199 4.91 10.35 -5.74
CA ALA A 199 6.14 10.25 -4.97
C ALA A 199 6.56 8.78 -4.80
N MET A 200 5.63 7.89 -4.43
CA MET A 200 5.92 6.46 -4.25
C MET A 200 6.49 5.80 -5.52
N VAL A 201 5.91 6.07 -6.70
CA VAL A 201 6.38 5.45 -7.95
C VAL A 201 7.71 6.02 -8.43
N GLU A 202 8.00 7.29 -8.17
CA GLU A 202 9.30 7.89 -8.51
C GLU A 202 10.46 7.21 -7.76
N PHE A 203 10.26 6.86 -6.49
CA PHE A 203 11.22 6.02 -5.76
C PHE A 203 11.36 4.63 -6.38
N ALA A 204 10.25 4.00 -6.80
CA ALA A 204 10.29 2.68 -7.42
C ALA A 204 11.02 2.69 -8.77
N TRP A 205 10.82 3.73 -9.57
CA TRP A 205 11.55 3.91 -10.82
C TRP A 205 13.02 4.27 -10.60
N GLY A 206 13.36 5.08 -9.60
CA GLY A 206 14.74 5.35 -9.21
C GLY A 206 15.48 4.11 -8.68
N ALA A 207 14.74 3.12 -8.15
CA ALA A 207 15.32 1.84 -7.72
C ALA A 207 15.72 0.93 -8.89
N ILE A 208 15.09 1.12 -10.06
CA ILE A 208 15.25 0.28 -11.24
C ILE A 208 16.16 0.94 -12.29
N PHE A 209 15.89 2.18 -12.68
CA PHE A 209 16.62 2.82 -13.78
C PHE A 209 17.99 3.31 -13.32
N GLU A 210 19.05 2.74 -13.88
CA GLU A 210 20.42 3.13 -13.58
C GLU A 210 20.67 4.60 -13.94
N GLY A 211 21.39 5.31 -13.07
CA GLY A 211 21.69 6.74 -13.23
C GLY A 211 20.49 7.67 -12.99
N ARG A 212 19.27 7.14 -12.81
CA ARG A 212 18.10 7.95 -12.45
C ARG A 212 18.15 8.30 -10.97
N THR A 213 18.32 9.58 -10.68
CA THR A 213 18.17 10.12 -9.33
C THR A 213 16.71 10.49 -9.08
N VAL A 214 16.25 10.26 -7.86
CA VAL A 214 14.94 10.75 -7.42
C VAL A 214 15.09 12.24 -7.14
N ASP A 215 14.21 13.07 -7.71
CA ASP A 215 14.20 14.50 -7.44
C ASP A 215 14.01 14.75 -5.93
N GLY A 216 14.76 15.71 -5.37
CA GLY A 216 14.65 16.15 -3.98
C GLY A 216 13.21 16.50 -3.56
N TRP A 217 12.40 16.99 -4.50
CA TRP A 217 10.98 17.26 -4.29
C TRP A 217 10.21 16.03 -3.82
N TYR A 218 10.47 14.83 -4.37
CA TYR A 218 9.72 13.63 -4.01
C TYR A 218 10.07 13.11 -2.61
N TYR A 219 11.27 13.38 -2.11
CA TYR A 219 11.61 13.13 -0.70
C TYR A 219 10.78 14.00 0.23
N VAL A 220 10.67 15.30 -0.07
CA VAL A 220 9.86 16.24 0.71
C VAL A 220 8.37 15.90 0.61
N SER A 221 7.87 15.65 -0.59
CA SER A 221 6.47 15.27 -0.84
C SER A 221 6.09 14.02 -0.06
N LEU A 222 6.93 12.97 -0.12
CA LEU A 222 6.68 11.73 0.61
C LEU A 222 6.69 11.96 2.13
N ALA A 223 7.64 12.74 2.65
CA ALA A 223 7.70 13.07 4.07
C ALA A 223 6.48 13.86 4.54
N VAL A 224 6.04 14.86 3.77
CA VAL A 224 4.86 15.68 4.06
C VAL A 224 3.60 14.81 4.06
N TRP A 225 3.39 13.98 3.04
CA TRP A 225 2.22 13.09 2.97
C TRP A 225 2.22 12.05 4.10
N THR A 226 3.37 11.45 4.39
CA THR A 226 3.52 10.49 5.49
C THR A 226 3.17 11.16 6.83
N LEU A 227 3.70 12.36 7.08
CA LEU A 227 3.40 13.11 8.30
C LEU A 227 1.92 13.51 8.36
N LEU A 228 1.34 13.98 7.26
CA LEU A 228 -0.07 14.37 7.18
C LEU A 228 -0.98 13.17 7.47
N PHE A 229 -0.75 12.01 6.84
CA PHE A 229 -1.54 10.80 7.09
C PHE A 229 -1.35 10.30 8.51
N MET A 230 -0.14 10.38 9.06
CA MET A 230 0.13 10.01 10.46
C MET A 230 -0.65 10.90 11.44
N LEU A 231 -0.58 12.23 11.27
CA LEU A 231 -1.27 13.19 12.12
C LEU A 231 -2.80 13.03 12.00
N LEU A 232 -3.30 12.87 10.78
CA LEU A 232 -4.72 12.69 10.51
C LEU A 232 -5.25 11.37 11.09
N ALA A 233 -4.52 10.26 10.90
CA ALA A 233 -4.86 8.97 11.49
C ALA A 233 -4.85 9.03 13.03
N ALA A 234 -3.84 9.68 13.62
CA ALA A 234 -3.76 9.85 15.08
C ALA A 234 -4.91 10.72 15.62
N TRP A 235 -5.28 11.80 14.91
CA TRP A 235 -6.41 12.64 15.27
C TRP A 235 -7.74 11.88 15.18
N LEU A 236 -8.00 11.19 14.06
CA LEU A 236 -9.19 10.38 13.86
C LEU A 236 -9.31 9.25 14.89
N MET A 237 -8.20 8.57 15.19
CA MET A 237 -8.13 7.54 16.23
C MET A 237 -8.49 8.10 17.62
N ARG A 238 -7.99 9.29 17.97
CA ARG A 238 -8.33 9.94 19.25
C ARG A 238 -9.79 10.35 19.29
N ARG A 239 -10.33 10.86 18.18
CA ARG A 239 -11.74 11.23 18.05
C ARG A 239 -12.67 10.02 18.20
N ASP A 240 -12.36 8.91 17.52
CA ASP A 240 -13.09 7.65 17.62
C ASP A 240 -13.15 7.13 19.07
N ARG A 241 -12.04 7.21 19.79
CA ARG A 241 -11.99 6.84 21.22
C ARG A 241 -12.87 7.73 22.09
N LYS A 242 -12.93 9.04 21.84
CA LYS A 242 -13.77 9.96 22.64
C LYS A 242 -15.27 9.74 22.42
N HIS A 243 -15.71 9.51 21.18
CA HIS A 243 -17.15 9.38 20.90
C HIS A 243 -17.78 8.07 21.40
N ARG A 244 -16.99 7.01 21.54
CA ARG A 244 -17.51 5.67 21.89
C ARG A 244 -17.35 5.28 23.36
N PHE A 245 -16.53 6.01 24.11
CA PHE A 245 -16.20 5.70 25.51
C PHE A 245 -16.35 6.91 26.45
N ALA A 246 -16.96 8.00 25.98
CA ALA A 246 -17.51 9.07 26.83
C ALA A 246 -18.96 8.74 27.16
#